data_AF-A0A645F5J3-F1
#
_entry.id   AF-A0A645F5J3-F1
#
_cell.length_a   1.000
_cell.length_b   1.000
_cell.length_c   1.000
_cell.angle_alpha   90.00
_cell.angle_beta   90.00
_cell.angle_gamma   90.00
#
_symmetry.space_group_name_H-M   'P 1'
#
loop_
_entity.id
_entity.type
_entity.pdbx_description
1 polymer ?
#
loop_
_entity_poly.entity_id
_entity_poly.type
_entity_poly.pdbx_seq_one_letter_code
_entity_poly.pdbx_strand_id
1 'polypeptide(L)'
;MPITFSADGSNLAGAHTVLVVLGEQPYAEMKGDRSDLSIAPEEAALVAKAKASGARVVTLIISGRPLVLGTVLDNSDAIIAAWLPGTEGQGVADVLTGTFKPRGKLPHYWPRSAVQFGQHDVTDPQFPLGFGLTY
;
A
#
# COMPACT_ATOMS: atom_id res chain seq x y z
N MET A 1 -10.13 17.39 -13.43
CA MET A 1 -11.01 16.32 -12.94
C MET A 1 -11.34 16.59 -11.48
N PRO A 2 -12.61 16.53 -11.04
CA PRO A 2 -12.94 16.71 -9.63
C PRO A 2 -12.36 15.54 -8.81
N ILE A 3 -11.76 15.86 -7.67
CA ILE A 3 -11.32 14.89 -6.66
C ILE A 3 -12.36 14.92 -5.54
N THR A 4 -12.83 13.75 -5.13
CA THR A 4 -13.73 13.59 -3.99
C THR A 4 -13.04 12.75 -2.94
N PHE A 5 -13.03 13.23 -1.71
CA PHE A 5 -12.55 12.47 -0.55
C PHE A 5 -13.71 11.74 0.11
N SER A 6 -13.49 10.48 0.46
CA SER A 6 -14.45 9.63 1.17
C SER A 6 -13.69 8.64 2.05
N ALA A 7 -13.71 8.86 3.37
CA ALA A 7 -12.94 8.07 4.32
C ALA A 7 -13.39 6.60 4.39
N ASP A 8 -14.69 6.35 4.21
CA ASP A 8 -15.31 5.03 4.27
C ASP A 8 -15.54 4.42 2.88
N GLY A 9 -15.09 5.09 1.82
CA GLY A 9 -15.36 4.69 0.44
C GLY A 9 -16.83 4.71 0.07
N SER A 10 -17.65 5.57 0.68
CA SER A 10 -18.99 5.90 0.17
C SER A 10 -18.91 6.76 -1.11
N ASN A 11 -19.98 6.77 -1.91
CA ASN A 11 -20.11 7.60 -3.12
C ASN A 11 -19.06 7.34 -4.23
N LEU A 12 -18.67 6.08 -4.42
CA LEU A 12 -17.72 5.68 -5.49
C LEU A 12 -18.35 5.60 -6.89
N ALA A 13 -19.67 5.75 -7.00
CA ALA A 13 -20.37 5.63 -8.27
C ALA A 13 -19.86 6.65 -9.30
N GLY A 14 -19.46 6.17 -10.46
CA GLY A 14 -18.91 7.01 -11.54
C GLY A 14 -17.43 7.36 -11.41
N ALA A 15 -16.73 6.93 -10.35
CA ALA A 15 -15.29 7.09 -10.25
C ALA A 15 -14.59 6.20 -11.30
N HIS A 16 -13.69 6.79 -12.10
CA HIS A 16 -12.85 6.02 -13.03
C HIS A 16 -11.67 5.34 -12.31
N THR A 17 -11.13 6.01 -11.30
CA THR A 17 -10.01 5.56 -10.48
C THR A 17 -10.30 5.89 -9.03
N VAL A 18 -9.99 4.97 -8.13
CA VAL A 18 -10.05 5.14 -6.68
C VAL A 18 -8.65 4.96 -6.12
N LEU A 19 -8.12 6.00 -5.47
CA LEU A 19 -6.91 5.92 -4.67
C LEU A 19 -7.29 5.56 -3.23
N VAL A 20 -6.95 4.35 -2.80
CA VAL A 20 -7.17 3.89 -1.43
C VAL A 20 -5.87 4.05 -0.65
N VAL A 21 -5.87 4.88 0.39
CA VAL A 21 -4.71 5.10 1.25
C VAL A 21 -4.88 4.27 2.51
N LEU A 22 -3.98 3.33 2.71
CA LEU A 22 -3.89 2.45 3.88
C LEU A 22 -2.66 2.81 4.70
N GLY A 23 -2.63 2.47 5.99
CA GLY A 23 -1.40 2.58 6.74
C GLY A 23 -1.41 2.09 8.18
N GLU A 24 -0.21 1.89 8.71
CA GLU A 24 -0.02 1.70 10.14
C GLU A 24 -0.28 3.01 10.89
N GLN A 25 -0.89 2.91 12.08
CA GLN A 25 -0.93 4.05 13.00
C GLN A 25 0.50 4.42 13.46
N PRO A 26 0.78 5.69 13.78
CA PRO A 26 2.09 6.10 14.26
C PRO A 26 2.51 5.33 15.52
N TYR A 27 3.76 4.87 15.56
CA TYR A 27 4.37 4.22 16.72
C TYR A 27 5.85 4.56 16.82
N ALA A 28 6.43 4.34 17.99
CA ALA A 28 7.87 4.46 18.22
C ALA A 28 8.35 3.32 19.14
N GLU A 29 9.54 2.82 18.87
CA GLU A 29 10.21 1.78 19.66
C GLU A 29 9.30 0.56 19.87
N MET A 30 9.28 0.00 21.09
CA MET A 30 8.49 -1.18 21.48
C MET A 30 6.97 -1.02 21.29
N LYS A 31 6.45 0.20 21.08
CA LYS A 31 5.02 0.41 20.77
C LYS A 31 4.66 -0.08 19.36
N GLY A 32 5.65 -0.31 18.51
CA GLY A 32 5.47 -0.89 17.18
C GLY A 32 5.47 -2.41 17.16
N ASP A 33 5.75 -3.09 18.27
CA ASP A 33 5.82 -4.55 18.30
C ASP A 33 4.43 -5.15 18.12
N ARG A 34 4.31 -6.02 17.11
CA ARG A 34 3.07 -6.70 16.73
C ARG A 34 3.38 -8.15 16.39
N SER A 35 2.55 -9.07 16.88
CA SER A 35 2.60 -10.48 16.50
C SER A 35 2.02 -10.74 15.11
N ASP A 36 1.17 -9.83 14.62
CA ASP A 36 0.56 -9.89 13.30
C ASP A 36 0.82 -8.59 12.53
N LEU A 37 1.48 -8.73 11.39
CA LEU A 37 1.84 -7.66 10.45
C LEU A 37 1.02 -7.73 9.16
N SER A 38 -0.19 -8.30 9.23
CA SER A 38 -1.16 -8.22 8.15
C SER A 38 -1.78 -6.83 8.04
N ILE A 39 -2.21 -6.47 6.84
CA ILE A 39 -3.09 -5.32 6.63
C ILE A 39 -4.36 -5.52 7.46
N ALA A 40 -4.86 -4.44 8.08
CA ALA A 40 -6.02 -4.53 8.95
C ALA A 40 -7.27 -4.99 8.16
N PRO A 41 -8.12 -5.86 8.72
CA PRO A 41 -9.29 -6.39 8.01
C PRO A 41 -10.21 -5.30 7.42
N GLU A 42 -10.40 -4.20 8.14
CA GLU A 42 -11.19 -3.04 7.71
C GLU A 42 -10.58 -2.32 6.51
N GLU A 43 -9.24 -2.22 6.44
CA GLU A 43 -8.51 -1.65 5.32
C GLU A 43 -8.59 -2.56 4.09
N ALA A 44 -8.43 -3.87 4.28
CA ALA A 44 -8.63 -4.85 3.22
C ALA A 44 -10.08 -4.81 2.67
N ALA A 45 -11.07 -4.65 3.54
CA ALA A 45 -12.47 -4.48 3.14
C ALA A 45 -12.70 -3.19 2.36
N LEU A 46 -12.01 -2.09 2.69
CA LEU A 46 -12.08 -0.84 1.94
C LEU A 46 -11.54 -1.00 0.51
N VAL A 47 -10.43 -1.71 0.33
CA VAL A 47 -9.89 -2.04 -1.00
C VAL A 47 -10.84 -2.93 -1.77
N ALA A 48 -11.41 -3.96 -1.14
CA ALA A 48 -12.41 -4.82 -1.77
C ALA A 48 -13.67 -4.05 -2.20
N LYS A 49 -14.15 -3.11 -1.37
CA LYS A 49 -15.26 -2.21 -1.70
C LYS A 49 -14.93 -1.31 -2.90
N ALA A 50 -13.71 -0.76 -2.94
CA ALA A 50 -13.24 0.02 -4.07
C ALA A 50 -13.20 -0.82 -5.35
N LYS A 51 -12.71 -2.07 -5.27
CA LYS A 51 -12.68 -2.99 -6.42
C LYS A 51 -14.09 -3.33 -6.93
N ALA A 52 -15.03 -3.55 -6.01
CA ALA A 52 -16.43 -3.83 -6.33
C ALA A 52 -17.15 -2.67 -7.04
N SER A 53 -16.64 -1.44 -6.95
CA SER A 53 -17.19 -0.29 -7.70
C SER A 53 -16.95 -0.37 -9.21
N GLY A 54 -16.03 -1.23 -9.67
CA GLY A 54 -15.60 -1.33 -11.06
C GLY A 54 -14.56 -0.28 -11.49
N ALA A 55 -14.17 0.63 -10.60
CA ALA A 55 -13.09 1.57 -10.84
C ALA A 55 -11.71 0.89 -10.85
N ARG A 56 -10.72 1.56 -11.46
CA ARG A 56 -9.31 1.18 -11.27
C ARG A 56 -8.89 1.50 -9.84
N VAL A 57 -8.33 0.53 -9.13
CA VAL A 57 -7.93 0.67 -7.73
C VAL A 57 -6.42 0.84 -7.64
N VAL A 58 -5.99 2.00 -7.14
CA VAL A 58 -4.59 2.25 -6.78
C VAL A 58 -4.51 2.26 -5.26
N THR A 59 -3.69 1.39 -4.68
CA THR A 59 -3.50 1.34 -3.23
C THR A 59 -2.18 1.97 -2.84
N LEU A 60 -2.22 2.98 -1.98
CA LEU A 60 -1.06 3.61 -1.37
C LEU A 60 -0.91 3.08 0.05
N ILE A 61 0.23 2.47 0.38
CA ILE A 61 0.52 1.92 1.70
C ILE A 61 1.52 2.82 2.42
N ILE A 62 1.09 3.36 3.57
CA ILE A 62 1.90 4.15 4.49
C ILE A 62 2.27 3.27 5.69
N SER A 63 3.48 2.73 5.72
CA SER A 63 3.90 1.81 6.78
C SER A 63 5.38 1.98 7.11
N GLY A 64 5.76 1.63 8.35
CA GLY A 64 7.17 1.64 8.75
C GLY A 64 7.97 0.45 8.23
N ARG A 65 7.29 -0.55 7.66
CA ARG A 65 7.81 -1.86 7.28
C ARG A 65 6.91 -2.56 6.25
N PRO A 66 7.37 -3.62 5.57
CA PRO A 66 6.51 -4.47 4.77
C PRO A 66 5.40 -5.11 5.62
N LEU A 67 4.19 -5.20 5.07
CA LEU A 67 3.02 -5.85 5.67
C LEU A 67 2.57 -7.03 4.83
N VAL A 68 1.90 -8.02 5.42
CA VAL A 68 1.29 -9.11 4.63
C VAL A 68 0.08 -8.53 3.88
N LEU A 69 0.17 -8.47 2.55
CA LEU A 69 -0.83 -7.81 1.69
C LEU A 69 -2.14 -8.58 1.64
N GLY A 70 -2.09 -9.92 1.63
CA GLY A 70 -3.28 -10.76 1.47
C GLY A 70 -4.10 -10.35 0.24
N THR A 71 -5.42 -10.24 0.42
CA THR A 71 -6.38 -9.90 -0.65
C THR A 71 -6.23 -8.49 -1.20
N VAL A 72 -5.51 -7.59 -0.51
CA VAL A 72 -5.20 -6.25 -1.07
C VAL A 72 -4.42 -6.40 -2.36
N LEU A 73 -3.48 -7.35 -2.44
CA LEU A 73 -2.68 -7.56 -3.64
C LEU A 73 -3.55 -7.87 -4.87
N ASP A 74 -4.55 -8.74 -4.71
CA ASP A 74 -5.41 -9.17 -5.81
C ASP A 74 -6.50 -8.14 -6.16
N ASN A 75 -6.90 -7.31 -5.20
CA ASN A 75 -7.95 -6.30 -5.39
C ASN A 75 -7.40 -4.95 -5.89
N SER A 76 -6.08 -4.76 -5.90
CA SER A 76 -5.44 -3.53 -6.39
C SER A 76 -4.93 -3.70 -7.82
N ASP A 77 -5.22 -2.73 -8.69
CA ASP A 77 -4.63 -2.68 -10.04
C ASP A 77 -3.20 -2.10 -10.01
N ALA A 78 -2.86 -1.33 -8.97
CA ALA A 78 -1.50 -0.89 -8.67
C ALA A 78 -1.31 -0.70 -7.16
N ILE A 79 -0.10 -0.95 -6.66
CA ILE A 79 0.28 -0.73 -5.25
C ILE A 79 1.54 0.15 -5.19
N ILE A 80 1.51 1.15 -4.32
CA ILE A 80 2.65 2.01 -4.02
C ILE A 80 2.96 1.90 -2.53
N ALA A 81 4.17 1.44 -2.20
CA ALA A 81 4.70 1.56 -0.85
C ALA A 81 5.32 2.95 -0.66
N ALA A 82 4.65 3.82 0.07
CA ALA A 82 5.10 5.19 0.36
C ALA A 82 5.94 5.31 1.64
N TRP A 83 6.01 4.24 2.43
CA TRP A 83 6.69 4.19 3.71
C TRP A 83 6.15 5.25 4.68
N LEU A 84 7.02 6.00 5.35
CA LEU A 84 6.67 7.17 6.17
C LEU A 84 7.18 8.43 5.45
N PRO A 85 6.40 9.01 4.51
CA PRO A 85 6.91 10.01 3.55
C PRO A 85 7.15 11.41 4.13
N GLY A 86 6.79 11.64 5.40
CA GLY A 86 6.93 12.94 6.05
C GLY A 86 5.88 13.96 5.62
N THR A 87 6.21 15.25 5.68
CA THR A 87 5.28 16.36 5.47
C THR A 87 4.95 16.62 4.00
N GLU A 88 5.85 16.27 3.09
CA GLU A 88 5.77 16.62 1.67
C GLU A 88 4.95 15.62 0.86
N GLY A 89 3.67 15.46 1.23
CA GLY A 89 2.74 14.54 0.56
C GLY A 89 2.55 14.79 -0.95
N GLN A 90 2.88 16.00 -1.42
CA GLN A 90 2.90 16.34 -2.85
C GLN A 90 3.84 15.42 -3.66
N GLY A 91 4.93 14.91 -3.06
CA GLY A 91 5.83 13.99 -3.74
C GLY A 91 5.13 12.68 -4.17
N VAL A 92 4.10 12.24 -3.44
CA VAL A 92 3.28 11.09 -3.86
C VAL A 92 2.43 11.45 -5.08
N ALA A 93 1.83 12.64 -5.07
CA ALA A 93 1.04 13.12 -6.21
C ALA A 93 1.89 13.27 -7.47
N ASP A 94 3.12 13.76 -7.36
CA ASP A 94 4.05 13.89 -8.49
C ASP A 94 4.33 12.54 -9.17
N VAL A 95 4.45 11.46 -8.40
CA VAL A 95 4.64 10.11 -8.95
C VAL A 95 3.37 9.55 -9.56
N LEU A 96 2.23 9.70 -8.87
CA LEU A 96 0.92 9.21 -9.33
C LEU A 96 0.46 9.87 -10.63
N THR A 97 0.79 11.16 -10.80
CA THR A 97 0.36 11.96 -11.95
C THR A 97 1.34 11.92 -13.12
N GLY A 98 2.52 11.31 -12.96
CA GLY A 98 3.52 11.23 -14.02
C GLY A 98 4.51 12.40 -14.06
N THR A 99 4.37 13.39 -13.17
CA THR A 99 5.34 14.49 -13.03
C THR A 99 6.74 13.96 -12.72
N PHE A 100 6.84 12.88 -11.94
CA PHE A 100 8.11 12.25 -11.61
C PHE A 100 8.07 10.72 -11.73
N LYS A 101 9.03 10.14 -12.46
CA LYS A 101 9.12 8.68 -12.62
C LYS A 101 9.54 7.99 -11.31
N PRO A 102 8.87 6.90 -10.89
CA PRO A 102 9.28 6.15 -9.71
C PRO A 102 10.64 5.48 -9.96
N ARG A 103 11.56 5.68 -9.01
CA ARG A 103 12.92 5.11 -9.01
C ARG A 103 13.20 4.25 -7.77
N GLY A 104 12.30 4.27 -6.79
CA GLY A 104 12.48 3.54 -5.53
C GLY A 104 12.58 2.04 -5.78
N LYS A 105 13.52 1.40 -5.07
CA LYS A 105 13.68 -0.05 -5.01
C LYS A 105 13.51 -0.49 -3.57
N LEU A 106 12.89 -1.64 -3.37
CA LEU A 106 12.62 -2.17 -2.04
C LEU A 106 13.92 -2.35 -1.23
N PRO A 107 14.07 -1.70 -0.06
CA PRO A 107 15.22 -1.88 0.82
C PRO A 107 15.09 -3.13 1.71
N HIS A 108 13.90 -3.75 1.74
CA HIS A 108 13.59 -5.03 2.35
C HIS A 108 12.74 -5.85 1.38
N TYR A 109 12.90 -7.18 1.37
CA TYR A 109 11.93 -8.02 0.66
C TYR A 109 10.52 -7.77 1.20
N TRP A 110 9.51 -7.96 0.36
CA TRP A 110 8.12 -7.96 0.78
C TRP A 110 7.68 -9.41 1.08
N PRO A 111 7.19 -9.72 2.28
CA PRO A 111 6.82 -11.09 2.64
C PRO A 111 5.51 -11.49 1.95
N ARG A 112 5.41 -12.77 1.61
CA ARG A 112 4.18 -13.44 1.19
C ARG A 112 3.28 -13.75 2.40
N SER A 113 3.86 -14.02 3.56
CA SER A 113 3.12 -14.37 4.78
C SER A 113 3.89 -14.04 6.05
N ALA A 114 3.19 -14.07 7.19
CA ALA A 114 3.77 -13.71 8.49
C ALA A 114 4.94 -14.62 8.92
N VAL A 115 4.99 -15.87 8.44
CA VAL A 115 6.08 -16.80 8.81
C VAL A 115 7.44 -16.38 8.26
N GLN A 116 7.48 -15.51 7.25
CA GLN A 116 8.73 -15.04 6.64
C GLN A 116 9.36 -13.84 7.38
N PHE A 117 8.71 -13.26 8.39
CA PHE A 117 9.34 -12.18 9.17
C PHE A 117 10.49 -12.71 10.04
N GLY A 118 11.57 -11.92 10.15
CA GLY A 118 12.73 -12.25 10.98
C GLY A 118 13.72 -13.25 10.34
N GLN A 119 13.49 -13.64 9.09
CA GLN A 119 14.37 -14.54 8.35
C GLN A 119 15.40 -13.73 7.53
N HIS A 120 16.68 -14.11 7.59
CA HIS A 120 17.74 -13.47 6.79
C HIS A 120 17.71 -13.94 5.32
N ASP A 121 17.55 -15.25 5.10
CA ASP A 121 17.52 -15.86 3.77
C ASP A 121 16.09 -16.31 3.42
N VAL A 122 15.25 -15.35 3.01
CA VAL A 122 13.85 -15.63 2.66
C VAL A 122 13.75 -16.33 1.32
N THR A 123 13.12 -17.50 1.33
CA THR A 123 12.73 -18.23 0.12
C THR A 123 11.39 -17.72 -0.39
N ASP A 124 11.29 -17.47 -1.71
CA ASP A 124 10.07 -17.00 -2.39
C ASP A 124 9.35 -15.83 -1.69
N PRO A 125 9.98 -14.65 -1.58
CA PRO A 125 9.28 -13.46 -1.11
C PRO A 125 8.21 -13.04 -2.12
N GLN A 126 7.15 -12.36 -1.65
CA GLN A 126 6.14 -11.78 -2.53
C GLN A 126 6.75 -10.79 -3.53
N PHE A 127 7.70 -9.99 -3.04
CA PHE A 127 8.58 -9.17 -3.88
C PHE A 127 10.01 -9.24 -3.34
N PRO A 128 11.02 -9.50 -4.18
CA PRO A 128 12.40 -9.62 -3.71
C PRO A 128 12.99 -8.27 -3.29
N LEU A 129 14.08 -8.31 -2.51
CA LEU A 129 14.92 -7.15 -2.25
C LEU A 129 15.33 -6.48 -3.58
N GLY A 130 15.29 -5.16 -3.63
CA GLY A 130 15.62 -4.41 -4.84
C GLY A 130 14.51 -4.40 -5.91
N PHE A 131 13.35 -5.01 -5.67
CA PHE A 131 12.20 -4.90 -6.56
C PHE A 131 11.67 -3.46 -6.62
N GLY A 132 11.13 -3.06 -7.77
CA GLY A 132 10.47 -1.77 -7.94
C GLY A 132 10.16 -1.52 -9.41
N LEU A 133 8.90 -1.29 -9.73
CA LEU A 133 8.45 -1.05 -11.10
C LEU A 133 8.70 0.41 -11.51
N THR A 134 8.65 0.65 -12.81
CA THR A 134 8.73 1.99 -13.40
C THR A 134 7.88 2.06 -14.66
N TYR A 135 7.60 3.26 -15.15
CA TYR A 135 6.85 3.54 -16.39
C TYR A 135 7.63 4.47 -17.32
#